data_AF-A0A7G6XXP3-F1
#
_entry.id   AF-A0A7G6XXP3-F1
#
_cell.length_a   1.000
_cell.length_b   1.000
_cell.length_c   1.000
_cell.angle_alpha   90.00
_cell.angle_beta   90.00
_cell.angle_gamma   90.00
#
_symmetry.space_group_name_H-M   'P 1'
#
loop_
_entity.id
_entity.type
_entity.pdbx_description
1 polymer ?
#
loop_
_entity_poly.entity_id
_entity_poly.type
_entity_poly.pdbx_seq_one_letter_code
_entity_poly.pdbx_strand_id
1 'polypeptide(L)'
;MTAEPGLSSTAPPPRRRLVIHAGLGKSGSSAIQKYCRENSAALRDHGAAYLGMFLERGAASPHDFASSAALEDALSRDAAIEDRLVSLLQEKIEARPGVQTFIWSQIALARHAGVVGRVVERLRPVCDAEVILYFRHQASWLVSAYLQWGVKHKTYPGPLRAFAEWLPLAEARGGGYRAVIEAWLRAIGAERLHLRSYDQTPDVVADFLAVTGLGSVPQGGDATRHYETPDPALMTLFRLYQGQADGEALPDPLQRALSDNKVATRRYRDVDPRSTLPRGAEWSRFVASFADTNAALANDFGLQLVPPQTGPAPDAVTPAPAAAIAPLLDLIIAMNRRIGVLERRLKRQEDAHDAD
;
A
#
# COMPACT_ATOMS: atom_id res chain seq x y z
N MET A 1 -49.48 -46.63 17.96
CA MET A 1 -48.66 -45.43 18.24
C MET A 1 -47.55 -45.37 17.21
N THR A 2 -47.80 -44.68 16.10
CA THR A 2 -46.85 -44.41 15.03
C THR A 2 -46.13 -43.11 15.37
N ALA A 3 -44.81 -43.16 15.53
CA ALA A 3 -43.98 -41.99 15.74
C ALA A 3 -43.71 -41.31 14.38
N GLU A 4 -44.01 -40.02 14.27
CA GLU A 4 -43.61 -39.18 13.14
C GLU A 4 -42.11 -38.85 13.22
N PRO A 5 -41.37 -38.89 12.10
CA PRO A 5 -40.01 -38.38 12.05
C PRO A 5 -40.02 -36.86 11.99
N GLY A 6 -39.34 -36.23 12.95
CA GLY A 6 -39.15 -34.79 13.02
C GLY A 6 -38.50 -34.23 11.75
N LEU A 7 -39.19 -33.28 11.13
CA LEU A 7 -38.66 -32.42 10.07
C LEU A 7 -37.47 -31.62 10.63
N SER A 8 -36.27 -32.00 10.19
CA SER A 8 -35.06 -31.20 10.33
C SER A 8 -35.21 -29.92 9.52
N SER A 9 -35.50 -28.82 10.21
CA SER A 9 -35.45 -27.47 9.64
C SER A 9 -33.99 -27.07 9.45
N THR A 10 -33.41 -27.44 8.30
CA THR A 10 -32.13 -26.88 7.88
C THR A 10 -32.42 -25.59 7.13
N ALA A 11 -32.34 -24.45 7.84
CA ALA A 11 -32.14 -23.18 7.17
C ALA A 11 -30.97 -23.33 6.18
N PRO A 12 -31.07 -22.81 4.94
CA PRO A 12 -29.96 -22.89 4.00
C PRO A 12 -28.70 -22.32 4.66
N PRO A 13 -27.52 -22.93 4.45
CA PRO A 13 -26.29 -22.41 5.02
C PRO A 13 -26.13 -20.95 4.59
N PRO A 14 -25.64 -20.07 5.48
CA PRO A 14 -25.45 -18.67 5.15
C PRO A 14 -24.56 -18.57 3.91
N ARG A 15 -24.93 -17.67 3.00
CA ARG A 15 -24.21 -17.47 1.74
C ARG A 15 -22.81 -16.94 2.06
N ARG A 16 -21.78 -17.51 1.42
CA ARG A 16 -20.38 -17.08 1.61
C ARG A 16 -20.22 -15.62 1.21
N ARG A 17 -19.28 -14.92 1.85
CA ARG A 17 -19.02 -13.49 1.65
C ARG A 17 -17.63 -13.24 1.09
N LEU A 18 -17.50 -12.30 0.15
CA LEU A 18 -16.22 -11.78 -0.35
C LEU A 18 -16.11 -10.29 -0.04
N VAL A 19 -15.21 -9.95 0.88
CA VAL A 19 -14.85 -8.57 1.21
C VAL A 19 -13.69 -8.13 0.33
N ILE A 20 -13.92 -7.13 -0.51
CA ILE A 20 -12.90 -6.52 -1.35
C ILE A 20 -12.51 -5.16 -0.75
N HIS A 21 -11.37 -5.08 -0.10
CA HIS A 21 -10.79 -3.81 0.31
C HIS A 21 -9.97 -3.22 -0.84
N ALA A 22 -10.53 -2.20 -1.50
CA ALA A 22 -10.03 -1.69 -2.77
C ALA A 22 -9.12 -0.46 -2.66
N GLY A 23 -8.91 0.09 -1.46
CA GLY A 23 -8.10 1.28 -1.23
C GLY A 23 -8.86 2.37 -0.46
N LEU A 24 -8.57 3.66 -0.65
CA LEU A 24 -7.47 4.21 -1.46
C LEU A 24 -6.10 3.90 -0.84
N GLY A 25 -5.01 4.03 -1.61
CA GLY A 25 -3.68 4.00 -1.00
C GLY A 25 -3.55 5.12 0.04
N LYS A 26 -2.68 4.95 1.05
CA LYS A 26 -2.39 5.97 2.09
C LYS A 26 -3.50 6.24 3.11
N SER A 27 -4.50 5.37 3.18
CA SER A 27 -5.54 5.35 4.23
C SER A 27 -5.49 4.05 5.06
N GLY A 28 -4.28 3.58 5.42
CA GLY A 28 -4.13 2.47 6.36
C GLY A 28 -4.10 1.05 5.76
N SER A 29 -4.15 0.91 4.44
CA SER A 29 -4.21 -0.40 3.77
C SER A 29 -3.08 -1.37 4.14
N SER A 30 -1.86 -0.87 4.35
CA SER A 30 -0.71 -1.70 4.75
C SER A 30 -0.90 -2.30 6.15
N ALA A 31 -1.57 -1.61 7.07
CA ALA A 31 -1.87 -2.11 8.40
C ALA A 31 -2.89 -3.26 8.32
N ILE A 32 -3.98 -3.07 7.56
CA ILE A 32 -4.99 -4.12 7.30
C ILE A 32 -4.33 -5.35 6.66
N GLN A 33 -3.57 -5.16 5.59
CA GLN A 33 -2.90 -6.27 4.88
C GLN A 33 -1.91 -7.03 5.77
N LYS A 34 -1.16 -6.31 6.61
CA LYS A 34 -0.26 -6.93 7.59
C LYS A 34 -1.03 -7.73 8.62
N TYR A 35 -2.05 -7.13 9.22
CA TYR A 35 -2.87 -7.80 10.22
C TYR A 35 -3.47 -9.09 9.68
N CYS A 36 -4.12 -9.04 8.51
CA CYS A 36 -4.75 -10.21 7.89
C CYS A 36 -3.74 -11.31 7.55
N ARG A 37 -2.50 -10.94 7.19
CA ARG A 37 -1.42 -11.88 6.92
C ARG A 37 -0.95 -12.57 8.19
N GLU A 38 -0.68 -11.81 9.24
CA GLU A 38 -0.09 -12.31 10.49
C GLU A 38 -1.11 -13.09 11.31
N ASN A 39 -2.38 -12.68 11.27
CA ASN A 39 -3.47 -13.30 12.04
C ASN A 39 -4.25 -14.32 11.19
N SER A 40 -3.64 -14.90 10.16
CA SER A 40 -4.34 -15.79 9.23
C SER A 40 -4.94 -17.05 9.89
N ALA A 41 -4.33 -17.55 10.98
CA ALA A 41 -4.87 -18.66 11.75
C ALA A 41 -6.11 -18.24 12.54
N ALA A 42 -6.00 -17.17 13.32
CA ALA A 42 -7.12 -16.61 14.08
C ALA A 42 -8.30 -16.22 13.17
N LEU A 43 -8.04 -15.66 11.99
CA LEU A 43 -9.07 -15.42 10.98
C LEU A 43 -9.78 -16.70 10.55
N ARG A 44 -9.05 -17.80 10.30
CA ARG A 44 -9.65 -19.09 9.92
C ARG A 44 -10.53 -19.65 11.03
N ASP A 45 -10.11 -19.52 12.28
CA ASP A 45 -10.89 -19.96 13.45
C ASP A 45 -12.21 -19.18 13.58
N HIS A 46 -12.25 -17.95 13.05
CA HIS A 46 -13.45 -17.12 12.93
C HIS A 46 -14.17 -17.27 11.57
N GLY A 47 -13.87 -18.34 10.82
CA GLY A 47 -14.52 -18.62 9.54
C GLY A 47 -14.11 -17.67 8.41
N ALA A 48 -12.95 -17.02 8.50
CA ALA A 48 -12.46 -16.06 7.51
C ALA A 48 -11.11 -16.47 6.89
N ALA A 49 -10.88 -16.11 5.62
CA ALA A 49 -9.61 -16.34 4.94
C ALA A 49 -9.14 -15.10 4.16
N TYR A 50 -7.92 -14.67 4.46
CA TYR A 50 -7.24 -13.64 3.66
C TYR A 50 -6.59 -14.26 2.41
N LEU A 51 -6.97 -13.76 1.24
CA LEU A 51 -6.52 -14.25 -0.07
C LEU A 51 -5.17 -13.67 -0.52
N GLY A 52 -4.67 -12.65 0.16
CA GLY A 52 -3.45 -11.94 -0.25
C GLY A 52 -3.72 -10.68 -1.06
N MET A 53 -2.67 -10.00 -1.49
CA MET A 53 -2.79 -8.78 -2.31
C MET A 53 -2.98 -9.10 -3.80
N PHE A 54 -2.40 -10.21 -4.22
CA PHE A 54 -2.32 -10.71 -5.59
C PHE A 54 -3.02 -12.07 -5.72
N LEU A 55 -3.87 -12.41 -4.74
CA LEU A 55 -4.57 -13.69 -4.59
C LEU A 55 -3.61 -14.88 -4.39
N GLU A 56 -2.39 -14.60 -3.94
CA GLU A 56 -1.28 -15.54 -3.79
C GLU A 56 -1.42 -16.53 -2.63
N ARG A 57 -2.48 -16.41 -1.79
CA ARG A 57 -2.66 -17.29 -0.63
C ARG A 57 -3.61 -18.45 -0.94
N GLY A 58 -3.14 -19.66 -0.63
CA GLY A 58 -3.88 -20.90 -0.87
C GLY A 58 -3.12 -21.87 -1.74
N ALA A 59 -3.87 -22.77 -2.37
CA ALA A 59 -3.37 -23.53 -3.50
C ALA A 59 -2.89 -22.56 -4.59
N ALA A 60 -1.73 -22.85 -5.18
CA ALA A 60 -1.23 -22.10 -6.31
C ALA A 60 -2.17 -22.29 -7.50
N SER A 61 -2.50 -21.19 -8.18
CA SER A 61 -3.34 -21.21 -9.38
C SER A 61 -2.55 -20.67 -10.57
N PRO A 62 -2.71 -21.22 -11.79
CA PRO A 62 -2.11 -20.63 -13.00
C PRO A 62 -2.58 -19.19 -13.26
N HIS A 63 -3.67 -18.78 -12.61
CA HIS A 63 -4.23 -17.44 -12.72
C HIS A 63 -3.68 -16.45 -11.68
N ASP A 64 -2.85 -16.89 -10.72
CA ASP A 64 -2.25 -16.01 -9.71
C ASP A 64 -1.41 -14.88 -10.33
N PHE A 65 -1.33 -13.74 -9.66
CA PHE A 65 -0.54 -12.60 -10.13
C PHE A 65 0.81 -12.54 -9.42
N ALA A 66 1.89 -12.36 -10.18
CA ALA A 66 3.25 -12.34 -9.64
C ALA A 66 3.58 -11.07 -8.83
N SER A 67 2.86 -9.96 -9.07
CA SER A 67 3.12 -8.69 -8.40
C SER A 67 1.97 -7.70 -8.56
N SER A 68 2.04 -6.58 -7.82
CA SER A 68 1.09 -5.45 -7.96
C SER A 68 1.13 -4.84 -9.34
N ALA A 69 2.31 -4.79 -9.98
CA ALA A 69 2.45 -4.25 -11.32
C ALA A 69 1.79 -5.17 -12.35
N ALA A 70 1.94 -6.48 -12.21
CA ALA A 70 1.32 -7.46 -13.10
C ALA A 70 -0.22 -7.45 -13.00
N LEU A 71 -0.77 -7.32 -11.79
CA LEU A 71 -2.21 -7.19 -11.61
C LEU A 71 -2.74 -5.87 -12.18
N GLU A 72 -2.08 -4.74 -11.89
CA GLU A 72 -2.46 -3.42 -12.44
C GLU A 72 -2.43 -3.41 -13.97
N ASP A 73 -1.41 -4.05 -14.54
CA ASP A 73 -1.26 -4.21 -15.98
C ASP A 73 -2.43 -4.98 -16.59
N ALA A 74 -2.75 -6.14 -16.01
CA ALA A 74 -3.84 -6.98 -16.47
C ALA A 74 -5.20 -6.27 -16.34
N LEU A 75 -5.47 -5.61 -15.22
CA LEU A 75 -6.71 -4.82 -15.03
C LEU A 75 -6.89 -3.73 -16.09
N SER A 76 -5.80 -3.21 -16.64
CA SER A 76 -5.82 -2.10 -17.59
C SER A 76 -5.80 -2.55 -19.05
N ARG A 77 -5.21 -3.72 -19.36
CA ARG A 77 -4.87 -4.11 -20.73
C ARG A 77 -5.31 -5.52 -21.14
N ASP A 78 -5.58 -6.40 -20.19
CA ASP A 78 -5.97 -7.79 -20.49
C ASP A 78 -7.48 -7.88 -20.69
N ALA A 79 -7.91 -8.19 -21.92
CA ALA A 79 -9.33 -8.33 -22.25
C ALA A 79 -10.00 -9.53 -21.54
N ALA A 80 -9.22 -10.53 -21.12
CA ALA A 80 -9.72 -11.72 -20.42
C ALA A 80 -9.64 -11.60 -18.89
N ILE A 81 -9.29 -10.42 -18.35
CA ILE A 81 -9.05 -10.24 -16.91
C ILE A 81 -10.28 -10.60 -16.06
N GLU A 82 -11.49 -10.33 -16.55
CA GLU A 82 -12.72 -10.66 -15.83
C GLU A 82 -12.91 -12.17 -15.68
N ASP A 83 -12.74 -12.93 -16.77
CA ASP A 83 -12.82 -14.39 -16.75
C ASP A 83 -11.77 -14.98 -15.80
N ARG A 84 -10.53 -14.47 -15.91
CA ARG A 84 -9.43 -14.90 -15.06
C ARG A 84 -9.70 -14.64 -13.58
N LEU A 85 -10.20 -13.45 -13.23
CA LEU A 85 -10.52 -13.10 -11.84
C LEU A 85 -11.70 -13.91 -11.30
N VAL A 86 -12.75 -14.13 -12.09
CA VAL A 86 -13.89 -14.96 -11.70
C VAL A 86 -13.44 -16.39 -11.42
N SER A 87 -12.73 -17.03 -12.36
CA SER A 87 -12.22 -18.40 -12.18
C SER A 87 -11.31 -18.51 -10.96
N LEU A 88 -10.38 -17.57 -10.79
CA LEU A 88 -9.46 -17.57 -9.65
C LEU A 88 -10.19 -17.40 -8.31
N LEU A 89 -11.14 -16.47 -8.21
CA LEU A 89 -11.88 -16.24 -6.97
C LEU A 89 -12.78 -17.44 -6.65
N GLN A 90 -13.45 -18.04 -7.65
CA GLN A 90 -14.23 -19.26 -7.47
C GLN A 90 -13.37 -20.41 -6.96
N GLU A 91 -12.23 -20.68 -7.62
CA GLU A 91 -11.28 -21.71 -7.22
C GLU A 91 -10.85 -21.54 -5.75
N LYS A 92 -10.49 -20.32 -5.35
CA LYS A 92 -10.03 -20.03 -3.98
C LYS A 92 -11.17 -20.16 -2.96
N ILE A 93 -12.41 -19.83 -3.32
CA ILE A 93 -13.59 -19.96 -2.47
C ILE A 93 -13.97 -21.44 -2.30
N GLU A 94 -14.02 -22.20 -3.39
CA GLU A 94 -14.43 -23.61 -3.41
C GLU A 94 -13.44 -24.52 -2.69
N ALA A 95 -12.14 -24.23 -2.80
CA ALA A 95 -11.08 -24.96 -2.11
C ALA A 95 -11.13 -24.84 -0.57
N ARG A 96 -12.05 -24.04 0.01
CA ARG A 96 -12.14 -23.78 1.45
C ARG A 96 -13.58 -23.91 1.95
N PRO A 97 -14.14 -25.13 1.99
CA PRO A 97 -15.57 -25.32 2.28
C PRO A 97 -16.02 -24.86 3.67
N GLY A 98 -15.10 -24.82 4.65
CA GLY A 98 -15.36 -24.35 6.02
C GLY A 98 -15.21 -22.84 6.22
N VAL A 99 -14.81 -22.07 5.20
CA VAL A 99 -14.65 -20.61 5.29
C VAL A 99 -15.90 -19.91 4.79
N GLN A 100 -16.40 -18.96 5.58
CA GLN A 100 -17.58 -18.16 5.28
C GLN A 100 -17.23 -16.80 4.70
N THR A 101 -16.11 -16.19 5.13
CA THR A 101 -15.71 -14.84 4.70
C THR A 101 -14.35 -14.87 4.02
N PHE A 102 -14.25 -14.31 2.82
CA PHE A 102 -13.01 -14.19 2.07
C PHE A 102 -12.61 -12.72 2.00
N ILE A 103 -11.34 -12.41 2.24
CA ILE A 103 -10.85 -11.03 2.21
C ILE A 103 -9.83 -10.91 1.09
N TRP A 104 -10.08 -10.00 0.16
CA TRP A 104 -9.11 -9.56 -0.84
C TRP A 104 -8.80 -8.07 -0.62
N SER A 105 -7.54 -7.74 -0.36
CA SER A 105 -7.14 -6.36 -0.03
C SER A 105 -6.07 -5.85 -1.00
N GLN A 106 -6.50 -5.05 -1.97
CA GLN A 106 -5.64 -4.52 -3.01
C GLN A 106 -6.03 -3.09 -3.41
N ILE A 107 -5.12 -2.13 -3.18
CA ILE A 107 -5.37 -0.69 -3.41
C ILE A 107 -5.43 -0.29 -4.88
N ALA A 108 -4.88 -1.12 -5.78
CA ALA A 108 -4.96 -0.89 -7.22
C ALA A 108 -6.41 -0.91 -7.72
N LEU A 109 -7.28 -1.69 -7.06
CA LEU A 109 -8.66 -1.90 -7.47
C LEU A 109 -9.51 -0.63 -7.42
N ALA A 110 -9.16 0.36 -6.59
CA ALA A 110 -9.92 1.61 -6.45
C ALA A 110 -10.22 2.31 -7.79
N ARG A 111 -9.35 2.17 -8.81
CA ARG A 111 -9.51 2.77 -10.14
C ARG A 111 -10.21 1.87 -11.16
N HIS A 112 -10.50 0.63 -10.80
CA HIS A 112 -11.00 -0.41 -11.68
C HIS A 112 -12.41 -0.87 -11.32
N ALA A 113 -13.22 0.05 -10.76
CA ALA A 113 -14.58 -0.22 -10.31
C ALA A 113 -15.44 -0.96 -11.34
N GLY A 114 -15.37 -0.56 -12.62
CA GLY A 114 -16.15 -1.19 -13.69
C GLY A 114 -15.79 -2.67 -13.93
N VAL A 115 -14.50 -3.01 -13.96
CA VAL A 115 -14.03 -4.39 -14.10
C VAL A 115 -14.42 -5.20 -12.86
N VAL A 116 -14.13 -4.67 -11.66
CA VAL A 116 -14.44 -5.36 -10.41
C VAL A 116 -15.95 -5.56 -10.23
N GLY A 117 -16.77 -4.58 -10.60
CA GLY A 117 -18.23 -4.70 -10.53
C GLY A 117 -18.78 -5.83 -11.41
N ARG A 118 -18.26 -5.99 -12.63
CA ARG A 118 -18.64 -7.12 -13.49
C ARG A 118 -18.19 -8.47 -12.93
N VAL A 119 -17.00 -8.54 -12.33
CA VAL A 119 -16.53 -9.74 -11.61
C VAL A 119 -17.44 -10.04 -10.42
N VAL A 120 -17.80 -9.04 -9.62
CA VAL A 120 -18.71 -9.17 -8.47
C VAL A 120 -20.08 -9.70 -8.89
N GLU A 121 -20.68 -9.18 -9.96
CA GLU A 121 -21.95 -9.68 -10.47
C GLU A 121 -21.86 -11.15 -10.90
N ARG A 122 -20.78 -11.54 -11.58
CA ARG A 122 -20.56 -12.92 -12.03
C ARG A 122 -20.30 -13.89 -10.87
N LEU A 123 -19.79 -13.41 -9.74
CA LEU A 123 -19.56 -14.21 -8.53
C LEU A 123 -20.81 -14.39 -7.67
N ARG A 124 -21.92 -13.68 -7.95
CA ARG A 124 -23.15 -13.79 -7.15
C ARG A 124 -23.61 -15.23 -6.93
N PRO A 125 -23.64 -16.15 -7.92
CA PRO A 125 -24.08 -17.52 -7.66
C PRO A 125 -23.25 -18.26 -6.60
N VAL A 126 -22.01 -17.81 -6.35
CA VAL A 126 -21.05 -18.46 -5.45
C VAL A 126 -20.93 -17.75 -4.10
N CYS A 127 -20.99 -16.41 -4.07
CA CYS A 127 -20.85 -15.62 -2.85
C CYS A 127 -21.50 -14.23 -2.97
N ASP A 128 -21.79 -13.60 -1.84
CA ASP A 128 -22.11 -12.18 -1.78
C ASP A 128 -20.83 -11.37 -1.63
N ALA A 129 -20.56 -10.45 -2.57
CA ALA A 129 -19.37 -9.62 -2.54
C ALA A 129 -19.69 -8.16 -2.22
N GLU A 130 -18.84 -7.55 -1.41
CA GLU A 130 -18.91 -6.15 -1.00
C GLU A 130 -17.54 -5.49 -1.10
N VAL A 131 -17.53 -4.17 -1.24
CA VAL A 131 -16.31 -3.39 -1.42
C VAL A 131 -16.19 -2.35 -0.31
N ILE A 132 -14.98 -2.22 0.23
CA ILE A 132 -14.66 -1.25 1.27
C ILE A 132 -13.58 -0.29 0.75
N LEU A 133 -13.86 1.00 0.90
CA LEU A 133 -12.95 2.09 0.56
C LEU A 133 -12.73 3.00 1.77
N TYR A 134 -11.47 3.14 2.18
CA TYR A 134 -11.03 4.12 3.18
C TYR A 134 -10.53 5.39 2.50
N PHE A 135 -11.05 6.52 2.96
CA PHE A 135 -10.68 7.86 2.52
C PHE A 135 -10.04 8.63 3.66
N ARG A 136 -9.12 9.51 3.32
CA ARG A 136 -8.44 10.44 4.23
C ARG A 136 -8.64 11.84 3.68
N HIS A 137 -8.72 12.87 4.52
CA HIS A 137 -8.81 14.25 4.06
C HIS A 137 -7.79 14.54 2.94
N GLN A 138 -8.24 15.10 1.79
CA GLN A 138 -7.41 15.10 0.57
C GLN A 138 -6.08 15.81 0.79
N ALA A 139 -6.04 16.91 1.56
CA ALA A 139 -4.77 17.59 1.85
C ALA A 139 -3.73 16.63 2.47
N SER A 140 -4.12 15.87 3.50
CA SER A 140 -3.27 14.87 4.15
C SER A 140 -2.92 13.71 3.21
N TRP A 141 -3.90 13.26 2.43
CA TRP A 141 -3.71 12.20 1.44
C TRP A 141 -2.70 12.61 0.35
N LEU A 142 -2.85 13.81 -0.22
CA LEU A 142 -2.00 14.35 -1.28
C LEU A 142 -0.55 14.51 -0.81
N VAL A 143 -0.33 15.00 0.41
CA VAL A 143 1.02 15.07 1.00
C VAL A 143 1.62 13.66 1.12
N SER A 144 0.87 12.69 1.66
CA SER A 144 1.35 11.31 1.79
C SER A 144 1.62 10.64 0.44
N ALA A 145 0.75 10.89 -0.54
CA ALA A 145 0.86 10.41 -1.90
C ALA A 145 2.07 11.02 -2.62
N TYR A 146 2.31 12.33 -2.46
CA TYR A 146 3.50 12.99 -3.00
C TYR A 146 4.78 12.46 -2.37
N LEU A 147 4.86 12.35 -1.04
CA LEU A 147 6.08 11.83 -0.40
C LEU A 147 6.39 10.40 -0.86
N GLN A 148 5.37 9.55 -1.06
CA GLN A 148 5.60 8.20 -1.56
C GLN A 148 5.88 8.15 -3.07
N TRP A 149 4.99 8.68 -3.90
CA TRP A 149 5.01 8.49 -5.35
C TRP A 149 5.74 9.62 -6.08
N GLY A 150 5.63 10.83 -5.51
CA GLY A 150 6.34 12.04 -5.92
C GLY A 150 7.85 11.95 -5.67
N VAL A 151 8.23 11.52 -4.47
CA VAL A 151 9.62 11.58 -3.97
C VAL A 151 10.24 10.19 -3.86
N LYS A 152 9.73 9.32 -2.97
CA LYS A 152 10.37 8.04 -2.64
C LYS A 152 10.45 7.08 -3.83
N HIS A 153 9.35 6.87 -4.54
CA HIS A 153 9.28 5.97 -5.69
C HIS A 153 9.59 6.69 -7.00
N LYS A 154 9.31 8.00 -7.07
CA LYS A 154 9.43 8.84 -8.27
C LYS A 154 8.87 8.13 -9.51
N THR A 155 7.56 7.96 -9.53
CA THR A 155 6.86 7.20 -10.59
C THR A 155 6.67 8.01 -11.88
N TYR A 156 7.65 8.84 -12.26
CA TYR A 156 7.65 9.67 -13.46
C TYR A 156 9.09 9.97 -13.94
N PRO A 157 9.29 10.19 -15.26
CA PRO A 157 10.59 10.54 -15.82
C PRO A 157 10.98 12.00 -15.50
N GLY A 158 12.28 12.30 -15.59
CA GLY A 158 12.80 13.67 -15.43
C GLY A 158 13.27 14.01 -14.01
N PRO A 159 13.48 15.29 -13.68
CA PRO A 159 13.83 15.73 -12.32
C PRO A 159 12.67 15.52 -11.34
N LEU A 160 12.94 15.58 -10.04
CA LEU A 160 11.87 15.65 -9.04
C LEU A 160 11.04 16.92 -9.27
N ARG A 161 9.73 16.78 -9.22
CA ARG A 161 8.79 17.90 -9.34
C ARG A 161 8.50 18.47 -7.97
N ALA A 162 8.28 19.78 -7.90
CA ALA A 162 7.71 20.38 -6.71
C ALA A 162 6.28 19.84 -6.44
N PHE A 163 5.80 19.94 -5.20
CA PHE A 163 4.45 19.48 -4.85
C PHE A 163 3.39 20.10 -5.76
N ALA A 164 3.42 21.42 -5.95
CA ALA A 164 2.49 22.14 -6.81
C ALA A 164 2.51 21.65 -8.27
N GLU A 165 3.69 21.33 -8.81
CA GLU A 165 3.87 20.79 -10.16
C GLU A 165 3.44 19.31 -10.28
N TRP A 166 3.43 18.59 -9.16
CA TRP A 166 3.01 17.19 -9.09
C TRP A 166 1.50 17.05 -8.88
N LEU A 167 0.83 18.02 -8.23
CA LEU A 167 -0.61 17.99 -7.93
C LEU A 167 -1.50 17.62 -9.13
N PRO A 168 -1.31 18.17 -10.34
CA PRO A 168 -2.13 17.77 -11.49
C PRO A 168 -2.05 16.28 -11.85
N LEU A 169 -0.95 15.59 -11.48
CA LEU A 169 -0.81 14.15 -11.67
C LEU A 169 -1.57 13.33 -10.61
N ALA A 170 -1.98 13.96 -9.49
CA ALA A 170 -2.63 13.28 -8.37
C ALA A 170 -4.10 12.96 -8.67
N GLU A 171 -4.79 13.81 -9.44
CA GLU A 171 -6.18 13.57 -9.86
C GLU A 171 -6.31 12.25 -10.61
N ALA A 172 -5.43 12.00 -11.60
CA ALA A 172 -5.36 10.75 -12.36
C ALA A 172 -5.05 9.51 -11.49
N ARG A 173 -4.60 9.71 -10.24
CA ARG A 173 -4.30 8.64 -9.28
C ARG A 173 -5.41 8.43 -8.24
N GLY A 174 -6.61 8.97 -8.48
CA GLY A 174 -7.76 8.82 -7.59
C GLY A 174 -7.92 9.97 -6.59
N GLY A 175 -7.29 11.13 -6.83
CA GLY A 175 -7.52 12.34 -6.03
C GLY A 175 -8.94 12.89 -6.15
N GLY A 176 -9.66 12.57 -7.23
CA GLY A 176 -11.07 12.92 -7.43
C GLY A 176 -12.02 11.97 -6.71
N TYR A 177 -12.18 12.13 -5.38
CA TYR A 177 -12.93 11.20 -4.53
C TYR A 177 -14.38 10.99 -4.98
N ARG A 178 -15.09 12.06 -5.38
CA ARG A 178 -16.46 11.94 -5.91
C ARG A 178 -16.52 11.00 -7.12
N ALA A 179 -15.65 11.22 -8.11
CA ALA A 179 -15.63 10.40 -9.32
C ALA A 179 -15.32 8.92 -9.00
N VAL A 180 -14.42 8.67 -8.04
CA VAL A 180 -14.14 7.31 -7.55
C VAL A 180 -15.38 6.70 -6.91
N ILE A 181 -16.03 7.39 -5.96
CA ILE A 181 -17.21 6.91 -5.25
C ILE A 181 -18.35 6.64 -6.24
N GLU A 182 -18.65 7.57 -7.14
CA GLU A 182 -19.72 7.42 -8.13
C GLU A 182 -19.44 6.27 -9.12
N ALA A 183 -18.17 6.05 -9.47
CA ALA A 183 -17.80 4.90 -10.30
C ALA A 183 -18.10 3.57 -9.58
N TRP A 184 -17.82 3.49 -8.28
CA TRP A 184 -18.14 2.31 -7.47
C TRP A 184 -19.65 2.15 -7.25
N LEU A 185 -20.37 3.23 -6.93
CA LEU A 185 -21.84 3.18 -6.80
C LEU A 185 -22.50 2.68 -8.08
N ARG A 186 -22.05 3.13 -9.26
CA ARG A 186 -22.53 2.62 -10.55
C ARG A 186 -22.17 1.15 -10.79
N ALA A 187 -21.01 0.71 -10.31
CA ALA A 187 -20.50 -0.63 -10.57
C ALA A 187 -21.12 -1.72 -9.68
N ILE A 188 -21.40 -1.41 -8.41
CA ILE A 188 -21.85 -2.41 -7.42
C ILE A 188 -23.06 -1.99 -6.58
N GLY A 189 -23.55 -0.76 -6.70
CA GLY A 189 -24.64 -0.26 -5.85
C GLY A 189 -24.19 0.23 -4.48
N ALA A 190 -25.08 0.96 -3.79
CA ALA A 190 -24.79 1.56 -2.48
C ALA A 190 -24.80 0.53 -1.35
N GLU A 191 -25.61 -0.52 -1.48
CA GLU A 191 -25.79 -1.58 -0.49
C GLU A 191 -24.57 -2.49 -0.33
N ARG A 192 -23.68 -2.52 -1.33
CA ARG A 192 -22.44 -3.31 -1.34
C ARG A 192 -21.18 -2.44 -1.23
N LEU A 193 -21.33 -1.13 -1.09
CA LEU A 193 -20.22 -0.19 -1.03
C LEU A 193 -20.11 0.45 0.36
N HIS A 194 -19.01 0.18 1.05
CA HIS A 194 -18.70 0.75 2.35
C HIS A 194 -17.66 1.86 2.22
N LEU A 195 -18.06 3.08 2.50
CA LEU A 195 -17.16 4.25 2.53
C LEU A 195 -16.76 4.52 3.98
N ARG A 196 -15.46 4.54 4.27
CA ARG A 196 -14.92 4.72 5.63
C ARG A 196 -14.01 5.93 5.68
N SER A 197 -14.07 6.67 6.80
CA SER A 197 -13.16 7.78 7.08
C SER A 197 -11.98 7.29 7.91
N TYR A 198 -10.79 7.35 7.33
CA TYR A 198 -9.54 7.07 8.03
C TYR A 198 -9.31 8.07 9.17
N ASP A 199 -9.70 9.34 8.99
CA ASP A 199 -9.43 10.39 9.99
C ASP A 199 -10.30 10.26 11.24
N GLN A 200 -11.47 9.62 11.13
CA GLN A 200 -12.36 9.34 12.27
C GLN A 200 -12.06 8.00 12.95
N THR A 201 -11.08 7.26 12.44
CA THR A 201 -10.79 5.91 12.87
C THR A 201 -9.47 5.87 13.65
N PRO A 202 -9.49 5.71 14.98
CA PRO A 202 -8.27 5.62 15.78
C PRO A 202 -7.40 4.42 15.40
N ASP A 203 -8.04 3.29 15.07
CA ASP A 203 -7.39 2.07 14.58
C ASP A 203 -8.14 1.53 13.36
N VAL A 204 -7.49 1.65 12.19
CA VAL A 204 -8.05 1.23 10.89
C VAL A 204 -8.26 -0.27 10.81
N VAL A 205 -7.49 -1.07 11.55
CA VAL A 205 -7.66 -2.53 11.59
C VAL A 205 -8.91 -2.87 12.39
N ALA A 206 -9.09 -2.26 13.56
CA ALA A 206 -10.27 -2.47 14.39
C ALA A 206 -11.55 -2.08 13.64
N ASP A 207 -11.55 -0.94 12.95
CA ASP A 207 -12.67 -0.51 12.11
C ASP A 207 -12.95 -1.51 10.97
N PHE A 208 -11.90 -1.97 10.28
CA PHE A 208 -12.02 -2.95 9.21
C PHE A 208 -12.65 -4.27 9.68
N LEU A 209 -12.24 -4.77 10.85
CA LEU A 209 -12.83 -5.98 11.43
C LEU A 209 -14.28 -5.78 11.86
N ALA A 210 -14.62 -4.59 12.38
CA ALA A 210 -15.98 -4.25 12.77
C ALA A 210 -16.92 -4.19 11.54
N VAL A 211 -16.55 -3.46 10.49
CA VAL A 211 -17.38 -3.32 9.28
C VAL A 211 -17.56 -4.65 8.52
N THR A 212 -16.57 -5.54 8.59
CA THR A 212 -16.65 -6.88 7.98
C THR A 212 -17.43 -7.88 8.81
N GLY A 213 -17.78 -7.53 10.06
CA GLY A 213 -18.46 -8.43 10.99
C GLY A 213 -17.57 -9.52 11.59
N LEU A 214 -16.25 -9.35 11.51
CA LEU A 214 -15.27 -10.28 12.09
C LEU A 214 -15.00 -10.01 13.57
N GLY A 215 -15.50 -8.88 14.10
CA GLY A 215 -15.41 -8.53 15.52
C GLY A 215 -13.96 -8.37 16.02
N SER A 216 -13.76 -8.45 17.32
CA SER A 216 -12.42 -8.48 17.91
C SER A 216 -11.85 -9.89 17.81
N VAL A 217 -11.21 -10.22 16.69
CA VAL A 217 -10.41 -11.45 16.59
C VAL A 217 -9.23 -11.30 17.57
N PRO A 218 -9.12 -12.15 18.60
CA PRO A 218 -8.02 -12.04 19.57
C PRO A 218 -6.68 -12.20 18.86
N GLN A 219 -5.72 -11.34 19.17
CA GLN A 219 -4.36 -11.46 18.64
C GLN A 219 -3.75 -12.76 19.15
N GLY A 220 -3.48 -13.70 18.23
CA GLY A 220 -2.77 -14.92 18.52
C GLY A 220 -1.26 -14.70 18.33
N GLY A 221 -0.52 -14.61 19.43
CA GLY A 221 0.95 -14.69 19.45
C GLY A 221 1.69 -13.36 19.24
N ASP A 222 2.78 -13.20 19.99
CA ASP A 222 3.61 -12.01 20.20
C ASP A 222 3.87 -11.17 18.93
N ALA A 223 3.34 -9.94 18.92
CA ALA A 223 3.68 -8.94 17.93
C ALA A 223 4.90 -8.12 18.40
N THR A 224 6.09 -8.69 18.25
CA THR A 224 7.32 -7.88 18.26
C THR A 224 7.32 -6.87 17.11
N ARG A 225 7.81 -5.68 17.44
CA ARG A 225 7.82 -4.42 16.69
C ARG A 225 8.19 -4.52 15.20
N HIS A 226 7.59 -3.60 14.45
CA HIS A 226 7.93 -3.25 13.07
C HIS A 226 9.30 -2.58 12.94
N TYR A 227 10.02 -2.89 11.86
CA TYR A 227 11.17 -2.10 11.40
C TYR A 227 10.75 -0.83 10.66
N GLU A 228 11.41 0.26 11.01
CA GLU A 228 11.33 1.63 10.48
C GLU A 228 12.27 1.86 9.29
N THR A 229 12.12 3.03 8.65
CA THR A 229 13.01 3.53 7.58
C THR A 229 14.36 3.97 8.17
N PRO A 230 15.51 3.86 7.47
CA PRO A 230 16.80 4.34 7.99
C PRO A 230 16.81 5.85 8.27
N ASP A 231 17.55 6.18 9.30
CA ASP A 231 17.60 7.47 9.99
C ASP A 231 18.29 8.61 9.19
N PRO A 232 17.95 9.89 9.42
CA PRO A 232 18.72 11.09 9.02
C PRO A 232 20.25 11.01 9.24
N ALA A 233 20.71 10.11 10.11
CA ALA A 233 22.08 9.68 10.33
C ALA A 233 22.85 9.26 9.07
N LEU A 234 22.19 8.71 8.04
CA LEU A 234 22.90 8.31 6.82
C LEU A 234 23.55 9.51 6.11
N MET A 235 23.04 10.72 6.34
CA MET A 235 23.51 11.99 5.76
C MET A 235 24.56 12.70 6.61
N THR A 236 24.72 12.25 7.83
CA THR A 236 25.81 12.67 8.72
C THR A 236 27.09 11.86 8.44
N LEU A 237 27.00 10.72 7.73
CA LEU A 237 28.14 9.87 7.37
C LEU A 237 29.25 10.61 6.60
N PHE A 238 28.90 11.65 5.84
CA PHE A 238 29.86 12.52 5.16
C PHE A 238 30.66 13.43 6.09
N ARG A 239 29.98 13.93 7.11
CA ARG A 239 30.60 14.74 8.16
C ARG A 239 31.49 13.90 9.07
N LEU A 240 31.08 12.66 9.35
CA LEU A 240 31.78 11.70 10.19
C LEU A 240 33.05 11.15 9.53
N TYR A 241 33.05 10.90 8.22
CA TYR A 241 34.18 10.24 7.58
C TYR A 241 35.44 11.13 7.52
N GLN A 242 35.28 12.40 7.12
CA GLN A 242 36.41 13.32 6.99
C GLN A 242 36.80 14.00 8.31
N GLY A 243 35.93 13.99 9.32
CA GLY A 243 36.19 14.61 10.62
C GLY A 243 37.07 13.79 11.59
N GLN A 244 37.55 12.61 11.18
CA GLN A 244 38.33 11.65 12.00
C GLN A 244 39.85 11.77 11.84
N ALA A 245 40.31 12.72 11.03
CA ALA A 245 41.74 12.93 10.78
C ALA A 245 42.29 14.06 11.64
N ASP A 246 43.31 13.77 12.45
CA ASP A 246 43.97 14.75 13.33
C ASP A 246 44.91 15.71 12.58
N GLY A 247 45.30 15.35 11.36
CA GLY A 247 46.05 16.19 10.42
C GLY A 247 45.40 16.15 9.04
N GLU A 248 46.01 16.80 8.04
CA GLU A 248 45.52 16.74 6.66
C GLU A 248 45.32 15.29 6.20
N ALA A 249 44.07 14.90 5.95
CA ALA A 249 43.71 13.64 5.31
C ALA A 249 43.08 13.92 3.95
N LEU A 250 43.71 13.36 2.92
CA LEU A 250 43.13 13.34 1.59
C LEU A 250 41.98 12.33 1.57
N PRO A 251 40.82 12.63 0.95
CA PRO A 251 39.67 11.73 0.90
C PRO A 251 39.93 10.45 0.07
N ASP A 252 41.17 10.19 -0.36
CA ASP A 252 41.62 9.20 -1.33
C ASP A 252 41.01 7.79 -1.22
N PRO A 253 40.67 7.22 -0.06
CA PRO A 253 39.99 5.92 0.00
C PRO A 253 38.51 6.03 -0.37
N LEU A 254 37.82 7.05 0.11
CA LEU A 254 36.46 7.37 -0.31
C LEU A 254 36.44 7.85 -1.77
N GLN A 255 37.43 8.65 -2.16
CA GLN A 255 37.60 9.22 -3.50
C GLN A 255 38.01 8.17 -4.54
N ARG A 256 38.82 7.16 -4.19
CA ARG A 256 39.04 5.97 -5.03
C ARG A 256 37.78 5.10 -5.13
N ALA A 257 37.08 4.90 -4.02
CA ALA A 257 35.80 4.18 -4.05
C ALA A 257 34.76 4.90 -4.95
N LEU A 258 34.78 6.23 -5.01
CA LEU A 258 33.97 7.03 -5.93
C LEU A 258 34.43 6.89 -7.41
N SER A 259 35.74 6.85 -7.68
CA SER A 259 36.28 6.63 -9.04
C SER A 259 36.05 5.21 -9.57
N ASP A 260 36.32 4.18 -8.78
CA ASP A 260 36.20 2.77 -9.17
C ASP A 260 34.75 2.34 -9.46
N ASN A 261 33.78 3.06 -8.89
CA ASN A 261 32.34 2.83 -9.10
C ASN A 261 31.72 3.80 -10.12
N LYS A 262 32.55 4.50 -10.93
CA LYS A 262 32.13 5.47 -11.98
C LYS A 262 31.28 6.65 -11.47
N VAL A 263 31.28 6.88 -10.15
CA VAL A 263 30.62 8.03 -9.52
C VAL A 263 31.34 9.31 -9.96
N ALA A 264 32.67 9.27 -10.13
CA ALA A 264 33.49 10.40 -10.58
C ALA A 264 33.19 10.92 -12.01
N THR A 265 32.65 10.09 -12.90
CA THR A 265 32.33 10.48 -14.29
C THR A 265 30.87 10.92 -14.49
N ARG A 266 30.06 10.84 -13.43
CA ARG A 266 28.62 11.12 -13.49
C ARG A 266 28.37 12.59 -13.15
N ARG A 267 27.62 13.30 -13.99
CA ARG A 267 27.18 14.67 -13.67
C ARG A 267 25.96 14.61 -12.73
N TYR A 268 26.16 15.05 -11.51
CA TYR A 268 25.10 15.24 -10.52
C TYR A 268 24.46 16.61 -10.70
N ARG A 269 23.13 16.67 -10.58
CA ARG A 269 22.39 17.93 -10.58
C ARG A 269 22.22 18.37 -9.13
N ASP A 270 22.27 19.66 -8.89
CA ASP A 270 21.88 20.20 -7.60
C ASP A 270 20.38 19.95 -7.38
N VAL A 271 20.02 19.55 -6.17
CA VAL A 271 18.64 19.26 -5.76
C VAL A 271 18.43 20.01 -4.47
N ASP A 272 17.59 21.04 -4.48
CA ASP A 272 17.23 21.74 -3.24
C ASP A 272 16.48 20.75 -2.31
N PRO A 273 17.04 20.43 -1.13
CA PRO A 273 16.41 19.50 -0.20
C PRO A 273 15.24 20.14 0.56
N ARG A 274 15.04 21.47 0.45
CA ARG A 274 13.94 22.17 1.10
C ARG A 274 12.61 21.69 0.53
N SER A 275 11.67 21.38 1.42
CA SER A 275 10.40 20.76 1.05
C SER A 275 9.66 21.67 0.12
N THR A 276 9.21 21.06 -0.96
CA THR A 276 8.27 21.62 -1.90
C THR A 276 6.84 21.56 -1.38
N LEU A 277 6.62 21.08 -0.15
CA LEU A 277 5.31 20.98 0.50
C LEU A 277 4.85 22.36 1.03
N PRO A 278 3.53 22.64 0.98
CA PRO A 278 2.96 23.88 1.51
C PRO A 278 3.13 24.00 3.03
N ARG A 279 3.38 25.22 3.54
CA ARG A 279 3.64 25.50 4.96
C ARG A 279 2.87 26.70 5.51
N GLY A 280 2.67 26.74 6.82
CA GLY A 280 2.06 27.90 7.51
C GLY A 280 0.73 28.34 6.88
N ALA A 281 0.67 29.60 6.43
CA ALA A 281 -0.51 30.15 5.77
C ALA A 281 -0.81 29.51 4.41
N GLU A 282 0.20 28.99 3.70
CA GLU A 282 -0.01 28.23 2.46
C GLU A 282 -0.66 26.87 2.75
N TRP A 283 -0.24 26.18 3.81
CA TRP A 283 -0.89 24.95 4.26
C TRP A 283 -2.36 25.18 4.61
N SER A 284 -2.63 26.24 5.38
CA SER A 284 -4.01 26.56 5.79
C SER A 284 -4.91 26.83 4.58
N ARG A 285 -4.41 27.58 3.58
CA ARG A 285 -5.13 27.80 2.31
C ARG A 285 -5.30 26.51 1.51
N PHE A 286 -4.29 25.65 1.46
CA PHE A 286 -4.35 24.36 0.78
C PHE A 286 -5.34 23.39 1.43
N VAL A 287 -5.45 23.38 2.77
CA VAL A 287 -6.49 22.60 3.46
C VAL A 287 -7.87 23.19 3.18
N ALA A 288 -8.01 24.52 3.28
CA ALA A 288 -9.27 25.22 3.03
C ALA A 288 -9.79 25.05 1.60
N SER A 289 -8.92 24.87 0.59
CA SER A 289 -9.36 24.63 -0.79
C SER A 289 -10.15 23.33 -0.99
N PHE A 290 -10.13 22.41 -0.02
CA PHE A 290 -10.94 21.18 -0.06
C PHE A 290 -12.23 21.28 0.75
N ALA A 291 -12.51 22.40 1.42
CA ALA A 291 -13.65 22.53 2.33
C ALA A 291 -14.99 22.23 1.62
N ASP A 292 -15.26 22.90 0.51
CA ASP A 292 -16.52 22.71 -0.24
C ASP A 292 -16.64 21.30 -0.80
N THR A 293 -15.54 20.74 -1.32
CA THR A 293 -15.54 19.38 -1.85
C THR A 293 -15.81 18.35 -0.75
N ASN A 294 -15.21 18.50 0.43
CA ASN A 294 -15.43 17.59 1.56
C ASN A 294 -16.79 17.76 2.21
N ALA A 295 -17.31 18.99 2.27
CA ALA A 295 -18.70 19.22 2.69
C ALA A 295 -19.67 18.50 1.74
N ALA A 296 -19.44 18.57 0.43
CA ALA A 296 -20.23 17.84 -0.54
C ALA A 296 -20.10 16.30 -0.40
N LEU A 297 -18.91 15.77 -0.09
CA LEU A 297 -18.73 14.33 0.19
C LEU A 297 -19.48 13.89 1.45
N ALA A 298 -19.47 14.72 2.50
CA ALA A 298 -20.21 14.45 3.73
C ALA A 298 -21.72 14.47 3.50
N ASN A 299 -22.22 15.44 2.75
CA ASN A 299 -23.65 15.57 2.44
C ASN A 299 -24.17 14.44 1.53
N ASP A 300 -23.44 14.14 0.45
CA ASP A 300 -23.94 13.22 -0.58
C ASP A 300 -23.70 11.76 -0.23
N PHE A 301 -22.64 11.47 0.53
CA PHE A 301 -22.18 10.09 0.78
C PHE A 301 -22.01 9.76 2.27
N GLY A 302 -22.30 10.69 3.19
CA GLY A 302 -22.04 10.51 4.62
C GLY A 302 -20.56 10.45 4.98
N LEU A 303 -19.65 10.78 4.03
CA LEU A 303 -18.21 10.64 4.22
C LEU A 303 -17.61 11.88 4.87
N GLN A 304 -17.47 11.85 6.19
CA GLN A 304 -16.89 12.94 6.97
C GLN A 304 -15.37 12.80 7.08
N LEU A 305 -14.63 13.73 6.45
CA LEU A 305 -13.17 13.78 6.50
C LEU A 305 -12.71 14.92 7.41
N VAL A 306 -11.82 14.61 8.36
CA VAL A 306 -11.38 15.60 9.36
C VAL A 306 -10.16 16.35 8.83
N PRO A 307 -10.23 17.69 8.70
CA PRO A 307 -9.10 18.46 8.21
C PRO A 307 -7.91 18.37 9.17
N PRO A 308 -6.67 18.23 8.64
CA PRO A 308 -5.47 18.22 9.46
C PRO A 308 -5.23 19.58 10.12
N GLN A 309 -5.04 19.59 11.43
CA GLN A 309 -4.79 20.82 12.21
C GLN A 309 -3.37 21.37 12.00
N THR A 310 -2.40 20.49 11.77
CA THR A 310 -0.99 20.85 11.59
C THR A 310 -0.52 20.44 10.21
N GLY A 311 0.27 21.33 9.59
CA GLY A 311 0.97 21.01 8.35
C GLY A 311 2.10 19.99 8.55
N PRO A 312 2.69 19.51 7.45
CA PRO A 312 3.89 18.70 7.51
C PRO A 312 4.98 19.43 8.30
N ALA A 313 5.74 18.69 9.11
CA ALA A 313 6.85 19.24 9.87
C ALA A 313 7.83 19.94 8.91
N PRO A 314 8.45 21.07 9.33
CA PRO A 314 9.53 21.66 8.55
C PRO A 314 10.65 20.63 8.39
N ASP A 315 11.30 20.61 7.23
CA ASP A 315 12.48 19.77 7.10
C ASP A 315 13.52 20.19 8.13
N ALA A 316 14.30 19.23 8.59
CA ALA A 316 15.53 19.53 9.25
C ALA A 316 16.36 20.45 8.34
N VAL A 317 16.80 21.58 8.87
CA VAL A 317 17.73 22.46 8.17
C VAL A 317 19.06 21.72 8.10
N THR A 318 19.30 21.05 6.97
CA THR A 318 20.57 20.35 6.76
C THR A 318 21.62 21.38 6.31
N PRO A 319 22.70 21.63 7.07
CA PRO A 319 23.72 22.60 6.68
C PRO A 319 24.72 22.05 5.65
N ALA A 320 24.45 20.88 5.06
CA ALA A 320 25.33 20.23 4.08
C ALA A 320 24.77 20.40 2.66
N PRO A 321 25.58 20.74 1.64
CA PRO A 321 25.12 20.85 0.26
C PRO A 321 24.58 19.50 -0.24
N ALA A 322 23.32 19.45 -0.65
CA ALA A 322 22.65 18.24 -1.13
C ALA A 322 23.39 17.55 -2.30
N ALA A 323 24.18 18.30 -3.06
CA ALA A 323 25.05 17.79 -4.11
C ALA A 323 26.14 16.82 -3.61
N ALA A 324 26.63 16.93 -2.37
CA ALA A 324 27.62 16.00 -1.80
C ALA A 324 26.97 14.70 -1.29
N ILE A 325 25.67 14.69 -1.07
CA ILE A 325 24.94 13.54 -0.51
C ILE A 325 24.67 12.46 -1.57
N ALA A 326 24.32 12.86 -2.80
CA ALA A 326 23.94 11.95 -3.86
C ALA A 326 25.07 11.00 -4.35
N PRO A 327 26.32 11.44 -4.54
CA PRO A 327 27.45 10.56 -4.90
C PRO A 327 27.69 9.44 -3.89
N LEU A 328 27.26 9.64 -2.65
CA LEU A 328 27.62 8.79 -1.52
C LEU A 328 26.55 7.78 -1.17
N LEU A 329 25.30 8.12 -1.44
CA LEU A 329 24.23 7.15 -1.61
C LEU A 329 24.52 6.21 -2.79
N ASP A 330 25.01 6.73 -3.92
CA ASP A 330 25.43 5.92 -5.07
C ASP A 330 26.56 4.94 -4.69
N LEU A 331 27.56 5.40 -3.91
CA LEU A 331 28.66 4.57 -3.43
C LEU A 331 28.19 3.46 -2.48
N ILE A 332 27.35 3.80 -1.50
CA ILE A 332 26.79 2.84 -0.53
C ILE A 332 25.95 1.77 -1.24
N ILE A 333 25.11 2.16 -2.21
CA ILE A 333 24.29 1.23 -2.99
C ILE A 333 25.16 0.30 -3.86
N ALA A 334 26.22 0.82 -4.47
CA ALA A 334 27.16 0.02 -5.25
C ALA A 334 27.90 -1.01 -4.37
N MET A 335 28.37 -0.60 -3.19
CA MET A 335 29.01 -1.50 -2.21
C MET A 335 28.05 -2.59 -1.73
N ASN A 336 26.82 -2.24 -1.36
CA ASN A 336 25.81 -3.21 -0.90
C ASN A 336 25.47 -4.26 -1.97
N ARG A 337 25.36 -3.85 -3.24
CA ARG A 337 25.14 -4.79 -4.35
C ARG A 337 26.29 -5.78 -4.49
N ARG A 338 27.53 -5.32 -4.33
CA ARG A 338 28.73 -6.16 -4.43
C ARG A 338 28.82 -7.13 -3.25
N ILE A 339 28.54 -6.68 -2.04
CA ILE A 339 28.43 -7.54 -0.84
C ILE A 339 27.38 -8.61 -1.05
N GLY A 340 26.17 -8.25 -1.47
CA GLY A 340 25.11 -9.23 -1.70
C GLY A 340 25.44 -10.25 -2.81
N VAL A 341 26.24 -9.88 -3.82
CA VAL A 341 26.76 -10.84 -4.82
C VAL A 341 27.76 -11.81 -4.18
N LEU A 342 28.65 -11.31 -3.31
CA LEU A 342 29.63 -12.13 -2.61
C LEU A 342 28.96 -13.08 -1.60
N GLU A 343 28.01 -12.60 -0.80
CA GLU A 343 27.23 -13.44 0.13
C GLU A 343 26.49 -14.56 -0.61
N ARG A 344 25.86 -14.26 -1.76
CA ARG A 344 25.24 -15.29 -2.60
C ARG A 344 26.24 -16.28 -3.20
N ARG A 345 27.50 -15.90 -3.39
CA ARG A 345 28.54 -16.83 -3.86
C ARG A 345 29.05 -17.70 -2.72
N LEU A 346 29.29 -17.10 -1.56
CA LEU A 346 29.73 -17.81 -0.35
C LEU A 346 28.70 -18.86 0.07
N LYS A 347 27.43 -18.46 0.17
CA LYS A 347 26.34 -19.38 0.49
C LYS A 347 26.23 -20.56 -0.49
N ARG A 348 26.40 -20.30 -1.80
CA ARG A 348 26.42 -21.38 -2.81
C ARG A 348 27.62 -22.31 -2.68
N GLN A 349 28.73 -21.85 -2.11
CA GLN A 349 29.90 -22.69 -1.85
C GLN A 349 29.72 -23.50 -0.56
N GLU A 350 29.11 -22.91 0.47
CA GLU A 350 28.73 -23.60 1.72
C GLU A 350 27.69 -24.69 1.44
N ASP A 351 26.61 -24.36 0.73
CA ASP A 351 25.56 -25.32 0.34
C ASP A 351 26.10 -26.46 -0.54
N ALA A 352 27.15 -26.21 -1.33
CA ALA A 352 27.80 -27.23 -2.14
C ALA A 352 28.78 -28.10 -1.33
N HIS A 353 29.30 -27.59 -0.22
CA HIS A 353 30.21 -28.32 0.67
C HIS A 353 29.46 -29.20 1.66
N ASP A 354 28.26 -28.79 2.11
CA ASP A 354 27.39 -29.57 3.00
C ASP A 354 26.61 -30.69 2.29
N ALA A 355 26.63 -30.71 0.95
CA ALA A 355 25.97 -31.71 0.11
C ALA A 355 26.89 -32.88 -0.31
N ASP A 356 28.20 -32.76 -0.06
CA ASP A 356 29.21 -33.81 -0.20
C ASP A 356 29.49 -34.47 1.17
#